data_AF-A0A2A8D4Y5-F1
#
_entry.id   AF-A0A2A8D4Y5-F1
#
_cell.length_a   1.000
_cell.length_b   1.000
_cell.length_c   1.000
_cell.angle_alpha   90.00
_cell.angle_beta   90.00
_cell.angle_gamma   90.00
#
_symmetry.space_group_name_H-M   'P 1'
#
loop_
_entity.id
_entity.type
_entity.pdbx_description
1 polymer ?
#
loop_
_entity_poly.entity_id
_entity_poly.type
_entity_poly.pdbx_seq_one_letter_code
_entity_poly.pdbx_strand_id
1 'polypeptide(L)'
;MTTYDDKYFEEMAEAAEKGEFTPVPNTLLTGEEAQQSALAMLKAATGTDDYTELVKMTRGRRKLSEQKEQASQHSPVLHMRLPEELNNTIRDLASQRGQSTSEVARELLVKGLAAA
;
A
#
# COMPACT_ATOMS: atom_id res chain seq x y z
N MET A 1 -24.32 9.36 26.33
CA MET A 1 -23.71 9.38 24.98
C MET A 1 -23.90 10.77 24.45
N THR A 2 -22.84 11.58 24.39
CA THR A 2 -22.86 12.89 23.74
C THR A 2 -23.02 12.64 22.25
N THR A 3 -24.15 13.06 21.68
CA THR A 3 -24.34 13.07 20.23
C THR A 3 -23.54 14.24 19.67
N TYR A 4 -22.39 13.94 19.09
CA TYR A 4 -21.60 14.92 18.35
C TYR A 4 -22.31 15.17 17.01
N ASP A 5 -22.69 16.43 16.78
CA ASP A 5 -23.32 16.90 15.54
C ASP A 5 -22.24 17.38 14.56
N ASP A 6 -22.55 17.47 13.26
CA ASP A 6 -21.57 17.85 12.23
C ASP A 6 -20.94 19.23 12.51
N LYS A 7 -21.73 20.15 13.08
CA LYS A 7 -21.25 21.47 13.53
C LYS A 7 -20.18 21.40 14.62
N TYR A 8 -20.26 20.41 15.51
CA TYR A 8 -19.26 20.24 16.56
C TYR A 8 -17.89 19.89 15.95
N PHE A 9 -17.87 19.06 14.91
CA PHE A 9 -16.63 18.70 14.22
C PHE A 9 -16.09 19.84 13.37
N GLU A 10 -16.95 20.65 12.75
CA GLU A 10 -16.55 21.87 12.05
C GLU A 10 -15.90 22.89 13.00
N GLU A 11 -16.51 23.18 14.15
CA GLU A 11 -15.95 24.09 15.16
C GLU A 11 -14.62 23.56 15.70
N MET A 12 -14.51 22.24 15.90
CA MET A 12 -13.26 21.61 16.33
C MET A 12 -12.17 21.72 15.26
N ALA A 13 -12.52 21.57 13.99
CA ALA A 13 -11.58 21.74 12.88
C ALA A 13 -11.07 23.19 12.80
N GLU A 14 -11.95 24.17 12.89
CA GLU A 14 -11.56 25.59 12.91
C GLU A 14 -10.65 25.94 14.10
N ALA A 15 -10.95 25.42 15.29
CA ALA A 15 -10.12 25.64 16.48
C ALA A 15 -8.72 25.00 16.33
N ALA A 16 -8.63 23.86 15.64
CA ALA A 16 -7.35 23.23 15.30
C ALA A 16 -6.55 24.05 14.29
N GLU A 17 -7.20 24.58 13.25
CA GLU A 17 -6.53 25.46 12.27
C GLU A 17 -6.03 26.76 12.90
N LYS A 18 -6.74 27.30 13.88
CA LYS A 18 -6.34 28.48 14.66
C LYS A 18 -5.25 28.19 15.71
N GLY A 19 -4.89 26.92 15.91
CA GLY A 19 -3.88 26.51 16.89
C GLY A 19 -4.34 26.63 18.34
N GLU A 20 -5.65 26.62 18.60
CA GLU A 20 -6.23 26.78 19.94
C GLU A 20 -6.10 25.51 20.80
N PHE A 21 -5.76 24.36 20.19
CA PHE A 21 -5.45 23.14 20.93
C PHE A 21 -4.05 23.21 21.53
N THR A 22 -4.00 23.49 22.83
CA THR A 22 -2.79 23.32 23.63
C THR A 22 -2.74 21.89 24.18
N PRO A 23 -1.59 21.20 24.08
CA PRO A 23 -1.41 19.90 24.73
C PRO A 23 -1.62 20.03 26.24
N VAL A 24 -2.23 19.02 26.85
CA VAL A 24 -2.38 18.99 28.31
C VAL A 24 -0.98 19.02 28.94
N PRO A 25 -0.74 19.86 29.97
CA PRO A 25 0.56 19.90 30.63
C PRO A 25 0.97 18.51 31.15
N ASN A 26 2.24 18.14 30.96
CA ASN A 26 2.82 16.83 31.33
C ASN A 26 2.26 15.60 30.59
N THR A 27 1.49 15.76 29.51
CA THR A 27 1.10 14.64 28.62
C THR A 27 1.93 14.59 27.33
N LEU A 28 2.87 15.52 27.19
CA LEU A 28 3.69 15.68 26.01
C LEU A 28 4.87 14.71 26.10
N LEU A 29 4.69 13.52 25.51
CA LEU A 29 5.79 12.58 25.30
C LEU A 29 6.59 13.03 24.08
N THR A 30 7.91 13.08 24.21
CA THR A 30 8.81 13.46 23.11
C THR A 30 9.93 12.44 22.94
N GLY A 31 10.43 12.28 21.72
CA GLY A 31 11.55 11.37 21.44
C GLY A 31 11.15 9.89 21.55
N GLU A 32 12.03 9.08 22.14
CA GLU A 32 11.91 7.62 22.15
C GLU A 32 10.69 7.13 22.94
N GLU A 33 10.33 7.81 24.04
CA GLU A 33 9.14 7.48 24.84
C GLU A 33 7.83 7.72 24.06
N ALA A 34 7.80 8.73 23.19
CA ALA A 34 6.67 8.97 22.29
C ALA A 34 6.58 7.88 21.21
N GLN A 35 7.73 7.44 20.69
CA GLN A 35 7.78 6.38 19.70
C GLN A 35 7.28 5.04 20.26
N GLN A 36 7.74 4.66 21.46
CA GLN A 36 7.32 3.42 22.11
C GLN A 36 5.83 3.43 22.46
N SER A 37 5.30 4.54 22.97
CA SER A 37 3.87 4.68 23.26
C SER A 37 3.02 4.65 21.98
N ALA A 38 3.44 5.32 20.91
CA ALA A 38 2.77 5.26 19.62
C ALA A 38 2.75 3.84 19.03
N LEU A 39 3.88 3.12 19.09
CA LEU A 39 3.95 1.73 18.61
C LEU A 39 3.07 0.79 19.45
N ALA A 40 3.03 0.97 20.76
CA ALA A 40 2.14 0.20 21.64
C ALA A 40 0.66 0.46 21.31
N MET A 41 0.27 1.71 21.06
CA MET A 41 -1.08 2.06 20.63
C MET A 41 -1.43 1.47 19.26
N LEU A 42 -0.51 1.55 18.28
CA LEU A 42 -0.69 0.96 16.96
C LEU A 42 -0.86 -0.56 17.04
N LYS A 43 -0.03 -1.24 17.83
CA LYS A 43 -0.14 -2.68 18.07
C LYS A 43 -1.46 -3.06 18.74
N ALA A 44 -1.92 -2.29 19.72
CA ALA A 44 -3.20 -2.53 20.38
C ALA A 44 -4.39 -2.35 19.42
N ALA A 45 -4.33 -1.38 18.51
CA ALA A 45 -5.39 -1.08 17.56
C ALA A 45 -5.41 -2.02 16.33
N THR A 46 -4.24 -2.48 15.87
CA THR A 46 -4.10 -3.20 14.60
C THR A 46 -3.61 -4.65 14.73
N GLY A 47 -3.11 -5.05 15.90
CA GLY A 47 -2.55 -6.37 16.16
C GLY A 47 -1.08 -6.55 15.73
N THR A 48 -0.51 -5.58 15.00
CA THR A 48 0.84 -5.63 14.44
C THR A 48 1.60 -4.32 14.73
N ASP A 49 2.91 -4.42 14.95
CA ASP A 49 3.86 -3.30 15.06
C ASP A 49 4.78 -3.15 13.82
N ASP A 50 4.65 -4.03 12.83
CA ASP A 50 5.32 -3.94 11.52
C ASP A 50 4.77 -2.77 10.70
N TYR A 51 5.66 -1.81 10.46
CA TYR A 51 5.42 -0.65 9.61
C TYR A 51 4.87 -1.01 8.22
N THR A 52 5.33 -2.10 7.60
CA THR A 52 4.88 -2.47 6.26
C THR A 52 3.44 -2.95 6.23
N GLU A 53 2.98 -3.63 7.28
CA GLU A 53 1.59 -4.03 7.44
C GLU A 53 0.69 -2.86 7.82
N LEU A 54 1.17 -1.99 8.71
CA LEU A 54 0.47 -0.74 9.07
C LEU A 54 0.23 0.15 7.84
N VAL A 55 1.21 0.26 6.93
CA VAL A 55 1.06 0.99 5.65
C VAL A 55 0.03 0.32 4.73
N LYS A 56 -0.06 -1.02 4.71
CA LYS A 56 -1.09 -1.73 3.93
C LYS A 56 -2.50 -1.50 4.49
N MET A 57 -2.63 -1.42 5.82
CA MET A 57 -3.91 -1.17 6.48
C MET A 57 -4.37 0.29 6.34
N THR A 58 -3.45 1.26 6.53
CA THR A 58 -3.75 2.70 6.47
C THR A 58 -3.95 3.22 5.04
N ARG A 59 -3.34 2.59 4.02
CA ARG A 59 -3.67 2.84 2.60
C ARG A 59 -5.11 2.49 2.24
N GLY A 60 -5.89 1.95 3.18
CA GLY A 60 -7.28 1.57 3.03
C GLY A 60 -7.42 0.21 2.36
N ARG A 61 -8.48 -0.52 2.74
CA ARG A 61 -8.98 -1.63 1.93
C ARG A 61 -9.40 -1.04 0.59
N ARG A 62 -8.59 -1.22 -0.45
CA ARG A 62 -8.93 -0.80 -1.82
C ARG A 62 -10.38 -1.17 -2.10
N LYS A 63 -11.17 -0.23 -2.61
CA LYS A 63 -12.57 -0.55 -2.95
C LYS A 63 -12.55 -1.70 -3.95
N LEU A 64 -13.48 -2.63 -3.84
CA LEU A 64 -13.60 -3.76 -4.79
C LEU A 64 -13.72 -3.27 -6.25
N SER A 65 -14.22 -2.05 -6.44
CA SER A 65 -14.24 -1.32 -7.72
C SER A 65 -12.83 -0.92 -8.20
N GLU A 66 -11.96 -0.46 -7.31
CA GLU A 66 -10.57 -0.11 -7.63
C GLU A 66 -9.69 -1.35 -7.89
N GLN A 67 -10.03 -2.50 -7.28
CA GLN A 67 -9.39 -3.79 -7.63
C GLN A 67 -9.74 -4.25 -9.04
N LYS A 68 -10.96 -3.96 -9.54
CA LYS A 68 -11.31 -4.18 -10.95
C LYS A 68 -10.68 -3.15 -11.88
N GLU A 69 -10.54 -1.90 -11.45
CA GLU A 69 -9.91 -0.84 -12.25
C GLU A 69 -8.38 -0.95 -12.31
N GLN A 70 -7.70 -1.50 -11.29
CA GLN A 70 -6.24 -1.69 -11.31
C GLN A 70 -5.78 -2.93 -12.07
N ALA A 71 -6.65 -3.91 -12.34
CA ALA A 71 -6.39 -4.88 -13.40
C ALA A 71 -6.41 -4.23 -14.80
N SER A 72 -6.92 -2.99 -14.89
CA SER A 72 -7.17 -2.26 -16.13
C SER A 72 -6.43 -0.91 -16.22
N GLN A 73 -5.54 -0.58 -15.27
CA GLN A 73 -4.49 0.42 -15.52
C GLN A 73 -3.43 -0.26 -16.38
N HIS A 74 -3.76 -0.38 -17.66
CA HIS A 74 -2.98 -1.07 -18.68
C HIS A 74 -1.53 -0.59 -18.65
N SER A 75 -0.63 -1.42 -18.10
CA SER A 75 0.73 -1.47 -18.66
C SER A 75 0.56 -1.62 -20.18
N PRO A 76 1.26 -0.82 -21.01
CA PRO A 76 1.14 -0.92 -22.46
C PRO A 76 1.36 -2.37 -22.86
N VAL A 77 0.33 -2.97 -23.47
CA VAL A 77 0.36 -4.37 -23.89
C VAL A 77 1.19 -4.44 -25.17
N LEU A 78 2.38 -5.00 -25.05
CA LEU A 78 3.23 -5.26 -26.21
C LEU A 78 2.88 -6.63 -26.79
N HIS A 79 2.30 -6.65 -27.98
CA HIS A 79 2.12 -7.88 -28.75
C HIS A 79 3.45 -8.26 -29.41
N MET A 80 4.12 -9.26 -28.86
CA MET A 80 5.38 -9.78 -29.40
C MET A 80 5.11 -10.96 -30.33
N ARG A 81 5.75 -10.95 -31.51
CA ARG A 81 5.82 -12.14 -32.38
C ARG A 81 7.13 -12.85 -32.08
N LEU A 82 7.02 -14.07 -31.57
CA LEU A 82 8.16 -14.91 -31.21
C LEU A 82 8.12 -16.19 -32.06
N PRO A 83 9.28 -16.78 -32.41
CA PRO A 83 9.32 -18.12 -32.95
C PRO A 83 8.61 -19.11 -32.03
N GLU A 84 8.00 -20.14 -32.61
CA GLU A 84 7.14 -21.08 -31.89
C GLU A 84 7.88 -21.81 -30.75
N GLU A 85 9.12 -22.24 -31.00
CA GLU A 85 9.98 -22.91 -30.01
C GLU A 85 10.22 -22.04 -28.77
N LEU A 86 10.46 -20.74 -28.96
CA LEU A 86 10.69 -19.80 -27.86
C LEU A 86 9.40 -19.56 -27.06
N ASN A 87 8.26 -19.47 -27.75
CA ASN A 87 6.96 -19.29 -27.10
C ASN A 87 6.60 -20.51 -26.22
N ASN A 88 6.86 -21.72 -26.72
CA ASN A 88 6.65 -22.96 -25.96
C ASN A 88 7.57 -23.01 -24.73
N THR A 89 8.84 -22.66 -24.89
CA THR A 89 9.80 -22.61 -23.78
C THR A 89 9.36 -21.64 -22.67
N ILE A 90 8.87 -20.45 -23.03
CA ILE A 90 8.37 -19.47 -22.05
C ILE A 90 7.10 -19.98 -21.36
N ARG A 91 6.21 -20.66 -22.07
CA ARG A 91 5.00 -21.27 -21.49
C ARG A 91 5.32 -22.39 -20.51
N ASP A 92 6.29 -23.24 -20.84
CA ASP A 92 6.72 -24.33 -19.96
C ASP A 92 7.37 -23.77 -18.68
N LEU A 93 8.24 -22.76 -18.83
CA LEU A 93 8.84 -22.05 -17.69
C LEU A 93 7.80 -21.37 -16.80
N ALA A 94 6.79 -20.73 -17.41
CA ALA A 94 5.68 -20.11 -16.68
C ALA A 94 4.89 -21.15 -15.89
N SER A 95 4.59 -22.30 -16.51
CA SER A 95 3.87 -23.41 -15.88
C SER A 95 4.65 -24.01 -14.71
N GLN A 96 5.96 -24.21 -14.86
CA GLN A 96 6.82 -24.73 -13.79
C GLN A 96 6.92 -23.79 -12.58
N ARG A 97 6.81 -22.48 -12.80
CA ARG A 97 6.95 -21.45 -11.75
C ARG A 97 5.62 -20.99 -11.16
N GLY A 98 4.49 -21.44 -11.70
CA GLY A 98 3.16 -20.95 -11.31
C GLY A 98 2.95 -19.46 -11.61
N GLN A 99 3.67 -18.93 -12.61
CA GLN A 99 3.63 -17.51 -13.00
C GLN A 99 2.95 -17.35 -14.36
N SER A 100 2.55 -16.12 -14.70
CA SER A 100 2.02 -15.84 -16.03
C SER A 100 3.12 -15.78 -17.09
N THR A 101 2.80 -16.14 -18.33
CA THR A 101 3.72 -16.05 -19.48
C THR A 101 4.30 -14.63 -19.64
N SER A 102 3.50 -13.60 -19.36
CA SER A 102 3.91 -12.20 -19.44
C SER A 102 4.91 -11.79 -18.34
N GLU A 103 4.79 -12.34 -17.13
CA GLU A 103 5.75 -12.08 -16.05
C GLU A 103 7.11 -12.69 -16.36
N VAL A 104 7.11 -13.96 -16.80
CA VAL A 104 8.35 -14.65 -17.20
C VAL A 104 9.01 -13.94 -18.38
N ALA A 105 8.23 -13.54 -19.39
CA ALA A 105 8.75 -12.79 -20.53
C ALA A 105 9.36 -11.44 -20.10
N ARG A 106 8.71 -10.71 -19.19
CA ARG A 106 9.23 -9.43 -18.66
C ARG A 106 10.54 -9.64 -17.89
N GLU A 107 10.62 -10.67 -17.05
CA GLU A 107 11.84 -11.01 -16.31
C GLU A 107 13.00 -11.31 -17.26
N LEU A 108 12.77 -12.13 -18.29
CA LEU A 108 13.77 -12.48 -19.29
C LEU A 108 14.25 -11.25 -20.09
N LEU A 109 13.34 -10.36 -20.47
CA LEU A 109 13.69 -9.11 -21.16
C LEU A 109 14.54 -8.19 -20.29
N VAL A 110 14.21 -8.03 -19.00
CA VAL A 110 15.00 -7.21 -18.06
C VAL A 110 16.40 -7.78 -17.87
N LYS A 111 16.51 -9.11 -17.70
CA LYS A 111 17.82 -9.77 -17.57
C LYS A 111 18.66 -9.67 -18.85
N GLY A 112 18.03 -9.81 -20.01
CA GLY A 112 18.70 -9.67 -21.31
C GLY A 112 19.20 -8.25 -21.54
N LEU A 113 18.41 -7.23 -21.20
CA LEU A 113 18.81 -5.82 -21.28
C LEU A 113 19.94 -5.47 -20.31
N ALA A 114 19.97 -6.06 -19.11
CA ALA A 114 21.03 -5.84 -18.15
C ALA A 114 22.36 -6.54 -18.51
N ALA A 115 22.32 -7.53 -19.41
CA ALA A 115 23.48 -8.27 -19.88
C ALA A 115 24.02 -7.77 -21.24
N ALA A 116 23.37 -6.76 -21.84
CA ALA A 116 23.78 -6.10 -23.07
C ALA A 116 24.58 -4.82 -22.77
#